data_AF-A0A845Y846-F1
#
_entry.id   AF-A0A845Y846-F1
#
_cell.length_a   1.000
_cell.length_b   1.000
_cell.length_c   1.000
_cell.angle_alpha   90.00
_cell.angle_beta   90.00
_cell.angle_gamma   90.00
#
_symmetry.space_group_name_H-M   'P 1'
#
loop_
_entity.id
_entity.type
_entity.pdbx_description
1 polymer ?
#
loop_
_entity_poly.entity_id
_entity_poly.type
_entity_poly.pdbx_seq_one_letter_code
_entity_poly.pdbx_strand_id
1 'polypeptide(L)'
;MTELKSACELFKAAYKNRYTWDENFPGYSADIEIKQGNELYTGIVRINSNFTVEVSGFGEEKVQESIHNQMQDLITHRKRTSFEKAHGKNQFNLGETDATGAVAISINGSAMGANYKVRDTEICYVRRVMGSIALTINVKESLDTGEGYIPSDYHAIFRNAQTGELLAERELQDTFEKVGDYYFLTHQVVHSIGEEGKTTTEFNFSNVRLLEPAVV
;
A
#
# COMPACT_ATOMS: atom_id res chain seq x y z
N MET A 1 18.42 6.21 30.10
CA MET A 1 19.21 6.51 28.90
C MET A 1 18.62 5.69 27.77
N THR A 2 17.87 6.32 26.87
CA THR A 2 17.29 5.64 25.71
C THR A 2 18.44 5.28 24.77
N GLU A 3 18.69 3.99 24.56
CA GLU A 3 19.66 3.56 23.54
C GLU A 3 19.25 4.19 22.20
N LEU A 4 20.19 4.90 21.57
CA LEU A 4 20.04 5.37 20.20
C LEU A 4 19.97 4.14 19.30
N LYS A 5 18.75 3.70 18.95
CA LYS A 5 18.55 2.69 17.90
C LYS A 5 19.23 3.18 16.63
N SER A 6 20.00 2.30 15.99
CA SER A 6 20.59 2.61 14.68
C SER A 6 19.50 2.86 13.62
N ALA A 7 19.84 3.55 12.52
CA ALA A 7 18.91 3.77 11.39
C ALA A 7 18.28 2.46 10.89
N CYS A 8 19.10 1.40 10.83
CA CYS A 8 18.67 0.08 10.41
C CYS A 8 17.66 -0.52 11.40
N GLU A 9 17.93 -0.46 12.70
CA GLU A 9 17.03 -0.99 13.73
C GLU A 9 15.71 -0.23 13.78
N LEU A 10 15.74 1.10 13.67
CA LEU A 10 14.54 1.94 13.63
C LEU A 10 13.67 1.58 12.42
N PHE A 11 14.27 1.56 11.22
CA PHE A 11 13.54 1.18 10.00
C PHE A 11 13.07 -0.27 10.03
N LYS A 12 13.88 -1.20 10.54
CA LYS A 12 13.53 -2.62 10.67
C LYS A 12 12.36 -2.83 11.61
N ALA A 13 12.29 -2.09 12.72
CA ALA A 13 11.15 -2.12 13.63
C ALA A 13 9.87 -1.68 12.90
N ALA A 14 9.91 -0.52 12.22
CA ALA A 14 8.75 -0.02 11.48
C ALA A 14 8.33 -0.94 10.33
N TYR A 15 9.29 -1.48 9.57
CA TYR A 15 9.03 -2.41 8.48
C TYR A 15 8.33 -3.69 8.95
N LYS A 16 8.79 -4.25 10.08
CA LYS A 16 8.22 -5.45 10.70
C LYS A 16 6.87 -5.22 11.35
N ASN A 17 6.59 -3.98 11.76
CA ASN A 17 5.31 -3.58 12.34
C ASN A 17 4.21 -3.36 11.29
N ARG A 18 4.50 -3.50 10.00
CA ARG A 18 3.44 -3.47 8.97
C ARG A 18 2.59 -4.73 9.08
N TYR A 19 1.28 -4.55 9.12
CA TYR A 19 0.37 -5.68 8.98
C TYR A 19 0.52 -6.30 7.59
N THR A 20 0.66 -7.62 7.54
CA THR A 20 0.76 -8.40 6.29
C THR A 20 0.00 -9.70 6.45
N TRP A 21 -0.54 -10.23 5.37
CA TRP A 21 -1.06 -11.58 5.33
C TRP A 21 0.08 -12.58 5.53
N ASP A 22 -0.14 -13.55 6.41
CA ASP A 22 0.84 -14.56 6.78
C ASP A 22 0.96 -15.69 5.75
N GLU A 23 1.75 -16.71 6.07
CA GLU A 23 1.95 -17.87 5.20
C GLU A 23 0.74 -18.81 5.13
N ASN A 24 -0.21 -18.68 6.07
CA ASN A 24 -1.44 -19.48 6.12
C ASN A 24 -2.60 -18.81 5.39
N PHE A 25 -2.39 -17.62 4.82
CA PHE A 25 -3.40 -16.87 4.11
C PHE A 25 -4.08 -17.72 3.03
N PRO A 26 -5.39 -18.04 3.18
CA PRO A 26 -6.06 -18.96 2.28
C PRO A 26 -6.44 -18.29 0.95
N GLY A 27 -6.31 -16.96 0.87
CA GLY A 27 -6.95 -16.15 -0.16
C GLY A 27 -8.35 -15.68 0.24
N TYR A 28 -8.94 -14.80 -0.56
CA TYR A 28 -10.33 -14.37 -0.38
C TYR A 28 -11.01 -14.06 -1.71
N SER A 29 -12.32 -13.98 -1.69
CA SER A 29 -13.14 -13.43 -2.77
C SER A 29 -14.05 -12.33 -2.24
N ALA A 30 -14.41 -11.39 -3.10
CA ALA A 30 -15.37 -10.34 -2.80
C ALA A 30 -16.11 -9.93 -4.08
N ASP A 31 -17.36 -9.52 -3.93
CA ASP A 31 -18.04 -8.72 -4.95
C ASP A 31 -17.45 -7.31 -4.90
N ILE A 32 -17.24 -6.71 -6.06
CA ILE A 32 -16.68 -5.36 -6.19
C ILE A 32 -17.64 -4.48 -6.98
N GLU A 33 -17.85 -3.26 -6.49
CA GLU A 33 -18.58 -2.19 -7.15
C GLU A 33 -17.65 -0.98 -7.29
N ILE A 34 -17.58 -0.40 -8.48
CA ILE A 34 -16.75 0.76 -8.79
C ILE A 34 -17.65 1.89 -9.24
N LYS A 35 -17.52 3.05 -8.59
CA LYS A 35 -18.24 4.27 -8.91
C LYS A 35 -17.27 5.34 -9.37
N GLN A 36 -17.50 5.91 -10.55
CA GLN A 36 -16.79 7.10 -11.02
C GLN A 36 -17.78 8.02 -11.74
N GLY A 37 -18.12 9.15 -11.13
CA GLY A 37 -19.18 10.03 -11.65
C GLY A 37 -20.53 9.29 -11.76
N ASN A 38 -21.06 9.15 -12.98
CA ASN A 38 -22.30 8.41 -13.24
C ASN A 38 -22.06 6.96 -13.68
N GLU A 39 -20.80 6.55 -13.84
CA GLU A 39 -20.45 5.20 -14.26
C GLU A 39 -20.41 4.26 -13.05
N LEU A 40 -21.00 3.08 -13.24
CA LEU A 40 -21.09 2.03 -12.24
C LEU A 40 -20.68 0.71 -12.86
N TYR A 41 -19.64 0.10 -12.32
CA TYR A 41 -19.16 -1.21 -12.74
C TYR A 41 -19.26 -2.19 -11.59
N THR A 42 -19.71 -3.41 -11.86
CA THR A 42 -19.80 -4.47 -10.84
C THR A 42 -19.13 -5.73 -11.34
N GLY A 43 -18.59 -6.51 -10.42
CA GLY A 43 -17.96 -7.78 -10.73
C GLY A 43 -17.48 -8.49 -9.48
N ILE A 44 -16.57 -9.44 -9.66
CA ILE A 44 -16.04 -10.28 -8.60
C ILE A 44 -14.52 -10.28 -8.70
N VAL A 45 -13.87 -10.10 -7.55
CA VAL A 45 -12.42 -10.28 -7.41
C VAL A 45 -12.14 -11.49 -6.54
N ARG A 46 -11.07 -12.20 -6.87
CA ARG A 46 -10.52 -13.28 -6.06
C ARG A 46 -9.01 -13.16 -5.99
N ILE A 47 -8.47 -13.22 -4.78
CA ILE A 47 -7.04 -13.38 -4.53
C ILE A 47 -6.84 -14.79 -4.01
N ASN A 48 -6.10 -15.61 -4.75
CA ASN A 48 -5.77 -16.97 -4.31
C ASN A 48 -4.66 -16.95 -3.24
N SER A 49 -4.48 -18.07 -2.52
CA SER A 49 -3.43 -18.21 -1.50
C SER A 49 -2.00 -17.98 -2.01
N ASN A 50 -1.76 -18.18 -3.30
CA ASN A 50 -0.48 -17.88 -3.96
C ASN A 50 -0.36 -16.41 -4.44
N PHE A 51 -1.33 -15.57 -4.10
CA PHE A 51 -1.46 -14.17 -4.50
C PHE A 51 -1.68 -13.92 -6.00
N THR A 52 -2.20 -14.88 -6.77
CA THR A 52 -2.75 -14.58 -8.10
C THR A 52 -4.11 -13.91 -7.98
N VAL A 53 -4.39 -12.97 -8.89
CA VAL A 53 -5.64 -12.21 -8.94
C VAL A 53 -6.49 -12.72 -10.09
N GLU A 54 -7.75 -12.99 -9.82
CA GLU A 54 -8.79 -13.24 -10.82
C GLU A 54 -9.84 -12.15 -10.72
N VAL A 55 -10.19 -11.56 -11.87
CA VAL A 55 -11.22 -10.52 -11.99
C VAL A 55 -12.25 -10.99 -13.01
N SER A 56 -13.53 -10.93 -12.67
CA SER A 56 -14.62 -11.38 -13.54
C SER A 56 -15.87 -10.51 -13.36
N GLY A 57 -16.85 -10.65 -14.27
CA GLY A 57 -18.14 -9.94 -14.19
C GLY A 57 -18.17 -8.56 -14.88
N PHE A 58 -17.03 -8.06 -15.35
CA PHE A 58 -16.97 -6.80 -16.10
C PHE A 58 -17.06 -7.03 -17.60
N GLY A 59 -17.85 -6.21 -18.31
CA GLY A 59 -18.01 -6.27 -19.77
C GLY A 59 -16.86 -5.60 -20.55
N GLU A 60 -16.04 -4.79 -19.89
CA GLU A 60 -14.96 -4.02 -20.51
C GLU A 60 -13.58 -4.48 -20.02
N GLU A 61 -12.70 -4.88 -20.95
CA GLU A 61 -11.35 -5.38 -20.66
C GLU A 61 -10.49 -4.35 -19.91
N LYS A 62 -10.61 -3.05 -20.25
CA LYS A 62 -9.88 -1.97 -19.58
C LYS A 62 -10.26 -1.83 -18.10
N VAL A 63 -11.54 -2.05 -17.77
CA VAL A 63 -12.02 -2.01 -16.38
C VAL A 63 -11.43 -3.21 -15.62
N GLN A 64 -11.41 -4.40 -16.23
CA GLN A 64 -10.78 -5.58 -15.64
C GLN A 64 -9.29 -5.37 -15.35
N GLU A 65 -8.55 -4.80 -16.31
CA GLU A 65 -7.12 -4.50 -16.15
C GLU A 65 -6.87 -3.49 -15.02
N SER A 66 -7.68 -2.43 -14.95
CA SER A 66 -7.60 -1.42 -13.89
C SER A 66 -7.78 -2.05 -12.49
N ILE A 67 -8.79 -2.92 -12.34
CA ILE A 67 -9.05 -3.63 -11.09
C ILE A 67 -7.93 -4.59 -10.77
N HIS A 68 -7.46 -5.34 -11.76
CA HIS A 68 -6.34 -6.26 -11.57
C HIS A 68 -5.13 -5.51 -11.02
N ASN A 69 -4.80 -4.34 -11.57
CA ASN A 69 -3.70 -3.49 -11.09
C ASN A 69 -3.94 -2.99 -9.65
N GLN A 70 -5.16 -2.54 -9.34
CA GLN A 70 -5.54 -2.15 -7.97
C GLN A 70 -5.34 -3.29 -6.96
N MET A 71 -5.73 -4.51 -7.31
CA MET A 71 -5.54 -5.69 -6.45
C MET A 71 -4.07 -6.07 -6.30
N GLN A 72 -3.27 -5.93 -7.36
CA GLN A 72 -1.81 -6.15 -7.31
C GLN A 72 -1.10 -5.14 -6.40
N ASP A 73 -1.54 -3.89 -6.39
CA ASP A 73 -1.02 -2.87 -5.48
C ASP A 73 -1.33 -3.23 -4.03
N LEU A 74 -2.58 -3.61 -3.72
CA LEU A 74 -2.96 -4.12 -2.40
C LEU A 74 -2.10 -5.32 -1.98
N ILE A 75 -1.95 -6.32 -2.85
CA ILE A 75 -1.12 -7.51 -2.61
C ILE A 75 0.33 -7.11 -2.32
N THR A 76 0.91 -6.17 -3.07
CA THR A 76 2.30 -5.74 -2.88
C THR A 76 2.55 -5.21 -1.46
N HIS A 77 1.54 -4.59 -0.85
CA HIS A 77 1.61 -4.06 0.51
C HIS A 77 1.21 -5.06 1.59
N ARG A 78 0.43 -6.10 1.27
CA ARG A 78 -0.04 -7.11 2.23
C ARG A 78 0.73 -8.41 2.18
N LYS A 79 1.44 -8.71 1.09
CA LYS A 79 2.28 -9.90 0.97
C LYS A 79 3.53 -9.78 1.83
N ARG A 80 3.69 -10.72 2.77
CA ARG A 80 4.86 -10.74 3.64
C ARG A 80 6.15 -10.97 2.86
N THR A 81 7.12 -10.09 3.07
CA THR A 81 8.52 -10.26 2.62
C THR A 81 9.42 -10.01 3.82
N SER A 82 10.43 -10.86 4.04
CA SER A 82 11.35 -10.67 5.15
C SER A 82 12.20 -9.41 4.94
N PHE A 83 12.57 -8.77 6.05
CA PHE A 83 13.43 -7.59 6.03
C PHE A 83 14.77 -7.89 5.34
N GLU A 84 15.34 -9.04 5.64
CA GLU A 84 16.63 -9.49 5.11
C GLU A 84 16.55 -9.66 3.58
N LYS A 85 15.44 -10.18 3.06
CA LYS A 85 15.22 -10.33 1.61
C LYS A 85 15.00 -8.97 0.94
N ALA A 86 14.19 -8.09 1.54
CA ALA A 86 13.84 -6.80 0.94
C ALA A 86 14.94 -5.74 1.07
N HIS A 87 15.68 -5.74 2.18
CA HIS A 87 16.58 -4.67 2.54
C HIS A 87 17.94 -5.10 3.11
N GLY A 88 18.23 -6.39 3.24
CA GLY A 88 19.46 -6.88 3.89
C GLY A 88 20.78 -6.48 3.19
N LYS A 89 20.71 -6.01 1.93
CA LYS A 89 21.86 -5.50 1.17
C LYS A 89 21.97 -3.97 1.15
N ASN A 90 21.09 -3.27 1.86
CA ASN A 90 21.06 -1.81 1.86
C ASN A 90 21.78 -1.23 3.07
N GLN A 91 22.21 0.02 2.93
CA GLN A 91 22.75 0.84 4.02
C GLN A 91 21.72 1.88 4.44
N PHE A 92 21.67 2.15 5.74
CA PHE A 92 20.67 3.04 6.34
C PHE A 92 21.39 4.18 7.05
N ASN A 93 20.97 5.41 6.79
CA ASN A 93 21.51 6.59 7.46
C ASN A 93 20.38 7.37 8.11
N LEU A 94 20.59 7.79 9.35
CA LEU A 94 19.68 8.72 10.02
C LEU A 94 19.82 10.10 9.38
N GLY A 95 18.69 10.76 9.19
CA GLY A 95 18.59 12.19 8.91
C GLY A 95 17.98 12.93 10.08
N GLU A 96 17.41 14.10 9.79
CA GLU A 96 16.78 14.95 10.80
C GLU A 96 15.48 14.36 11.33
N THR A 97 15.15 14.71 12.58
CA THR A 97 13.82 14.48 13.16
C THR A 97 12.99 15.73 12.97
N ASP A 98 11.80 15.61 12.39
CA ASP A 98 10.91 16.76 12.22
C ASP A 98 10.08 17.06 13.48
N ALA A 99 9.33 18.17 13.45
CA ALA A 99 8.53 18.64 14.57
C ALA A 99 7.43 17.66 15.01
N THR A 100 7.08 16.67 14.19
CA THR A 100 6.11 15.62 14.53
C THR A 100 6.76 14.41 15.21
N GLY A 101 8.09 14.43 15.39
CA GLY A 101 8.86 13.30 15.91
C GLY A 101 9.22 12.27 14.85
N ALA A 102 8.90 12.49 13.58
CA ALA A 102 9.24 11.57 12.50
C ALA A 102 10.72 11.72 12.13
N VAL A 103 11.45 10.61 12.16
CA VAL A 103 12.89 10.54 11.88
C VAL A 103 13.13 10.19 10.42
N ALA A 104 13.85 11.03 9.69
CA ALA A 104 14.24 10.74 8.32
C ALA A 104 15.26 9.59 8.26
N ILE A 105 15.09 8.69 7.28
CA ILE A 105 15.99 7.56 7.03
C ILE A 105 16.26 7.50 5.54
N SER A 106 17.52 7.64 5.13
CA SER A 106 17.95 7.41 3.75
C SER A 106 18.49 6.00 3.59
N ILE A 107 18.07 5.35 2.50
CA ILE A 107 18.45 3.98 2.16
C ILE A 107 19.26 3.99 0.86
N ASN A 108 20.53 3.61 0.95
CA ASN A 108 21.47 3.52 -0.16
C ASN A 108 21.78 2.05 -0.51
N GLY A 109 22.23 1.80 -1.74
CA GLY A 109 22.53 0.46 -2.27
C GLY A 109 21.53 0.02 -3.32
N SER A 110 21.03 -1.22 -3.23
CA SER A 110 20.14 -1.82 -4.24
C SER A 110 18.79 -1.12 -4.40
N ALA A 111 18.40 -0.27 -3.44
CA ALA A 111 17.14 0.47 -3.45
C ALA A 111 17.15 1.78 -4.27
N MET A 112 18.17 2.03 -5.10
CA MET A 112 18.29 3.22 -5.97
C MET A 112 18.05 4.58 -5.27
N GLY A 113 18.39 4.70 -3.98
CA GLY A 113 18.16 5.91 -3.20
C GLY A 113 16.68 6.08 -2.83
N ALA A 114 16.27 5.49 -1.71
CA ALA A 114 14.93 5.67 -1.17
C ALA A 114 15.01 6.43 0.16
N ASN A 115 14.08 7.36 0.37
CA ASN A 115 13.99 8.12 1.62
C ASN A 115 12.69 7.79 2.31
N TYR A 116 12.74 7.63 3.61
CA TYR A 116 11.60 7.34 4.44
C TYR A 116 11.56 8.30 5.62
N LYS A 117 10.40 8.44 6.23
CA LYS A 117 10.32 8.89 7.61
C LYS A 117 9.62 7.82 8.45
N VAL A 118 10.14 7.60 9.64
CA VAL A 118 9.57 6.69 10.62
C VAL A 118 9.12 7.52 11.82
N ARG A 119 7.87 7.39 12.20
CA ARG A 119 7.32 7.94 13.44
C ARG A 119 6.85 6.76 14.28
N ASP A 120 7.31 6.71 15.53
CA ASP A 120 7.12 5.56 16.41
C ASP A 120 7.62 4.24 15.77
N THR A 121 6.70 3.35 15.40
CA THR A 121 6.97 2.10 14.67
C THR A 121 6.23 2.04 13.35
N GLU A 122 5.98 3.20 12.73
CA GLU A 122 5.29 3.30 11.45
C GLU A 122 6.12 4.08 10.42
N ILE A 123 6.17 3.56 9.19
CA ILE A 123 6.65 4.30 8.04
C ILE A 123 5.53 5.27 7.62
N CYS A 124 5.71 6.55 7.88
CA CYS A 124 4.72 7.60 7.59
C CYS A 124 5.05 8.43 6.34
N TYR A 125 6.25 8.23 5.78
CA TYR A 125 6.67 8.88 4.53
C TYR A 125 7.51 7.92 3.71
N VAL A 126 7.31 7.96 2.39
CA VAL A 126 8.10 7.24 1.40
C VAL A 126 8.43 8.18 0.25
N ARG A 127 9.68 8.17 -0.19
CA ARG A 127 10.08 8.67 -1.52
C ARG A 127 10.96 7.64 -2.19
N ARG A 128 10.54 7.15 -3.36
CA ARG A 128 11.32 6.21 -4.18
C ARG A 128 11.40 6.68 -5.62
N VAL A 129 12.52 6.39 -6.27
CA VAL A 129 12.69 6.60 -7.71
C VAL A 129 12.71 5.23 -8.38
N MET A 130 11.83 5.04 -9.37
CA MET A 130 11.63 3.81 -10.11
C MET A 130 11.65 4.14 -11.60
N GLY A 131 12.79 3.92 -12.26
CA GLY A 131 12.98 4.34 -13.65
C GLY A 131 12.85 5.85 -13.81
N SER A 132 11.93 6.30 -14.66
CA SER A 132 11.63 7.72 -14.90
C SER A 132 10.66 8.33 -13.90
N ILE A 133 10.13 7.57 -12.94
CA ILE A 133 9.09 8.02 -12.01
C ILE A 133 9.67 8.17 -10.60
N ALA A 134 9.41 9.31 -9.97
CA ALA A 134 9.62 9.55 -8.56
C ALA A 134 8.27 9.55 -7.83
N LEU A 135 8.05 8.56 -6.97
CA LEU A 135 6.87 8.43 -6.12
C LEU A 135 7.16 8.98 -4.74
N THR A 136 6.27 9.84 -4.25
CA THR A 136 6.22 10.28 -2.85
C THR A 136 4.89 9.87 -2.24
N ILE A 137 4.89 9.28 -1.04
CA ILE A 137 3.68 8.98 -0.27
C ILE A 137 3.82 9.62 1.10
N ASN A 138 2.80 10.38 1.51
CA ASN A 138 2.65 10.89 2.87
C ASN A 138 1.45 10.20 3.52
N VAL A 139 1.67 9.50 4.63
CA VAL A 139 0.59 8.85 5.39
C VAL A 139 0.07 9.83 6.43
N LYS A 140 -1.24 10.10 6.40
CA LYS A 140 -1.94 10.94 7.37
C LYS A 140 -2.45 10.11 8.54
N GLU A 141 -3.07 8.97 8.23
CA GLU A 141 -3.67 8.06 9.21
C GLU A 141 -3.35 6.59 8.90
N SER A 142 -3.30 5.78 9.95
CA SER A 142 -3.12 4.33 9.88
C SER A 142 -4.11 3.65 10.83
N LEU A 143 -4.59 2.46 10.44
CA LEU A 143 -5.31 1.51 11.29
C LEU A 143 -4.32 0.66 12.09
N ASP A 144 -4.45 0.64 13.42
CA ASP A 144 -3.81 -0.35 14.28
C ASP A 144 -4.65 -1.63 14.32
N THR A 145 -4.06 -2.74 13.87
CA THR A 145 -4.72 -4.06 13.84
C THR A 145 -4.53 -4.86 15.13
N GLY A 146 -3.67 -4.39 16.04
CA GLY A 146 -3.11 -5.15 17.16
C GLY A 146 -1.92 -6.03 16.80
N GLU A 147 -1.72 -6.31 15.50
CA GLU A 147 -0.61 -7.12 14.97
C GLU A 147 0.30 -6.33 14.02
N GLY A 148 0.09 -5.01 13.97
CA GLY A 148 0.77 -4.08 13.09
C GLY A 148 -0.18 -3.03 12.51
N TYR A 149 0.38 -2.13 11.70
CA TYR A 149 -0.38 -1.01 11.13
C TYR A 149 -0.72 -1.19 9.64
N ILE A 150 -1.81 -0.57 9.21
CA ILE A 150 -2.23 -0.41 7.81
C ILE A 150 -2.41 1.08 7.53
N PRO A 151 -1.67 1.71 6.61
CA PRO A 151 -1.99 3.06 6.16
C PRO A 151 -3.43 3.12 5.62
N SER A 152 -4.23 4.08 6.08
CA SER A 152 -5.65 4.22 5.74
C SER A 152 -6.00 5.57 5.14
N ASP A 153 -5.25 6.63 5.41
CA ASP A 153 -5.35 7.91 4.67
C ASP A 153 -3.96 8.33 4.23
N TYR A 154 -3.76 8.49 2.92
CA TYR A 154 -2.46 8.86 2.39
C TYR A 154 -2.56 9.63 1.08
N HIS A 155 -1.53 10.45 0.86
CA HIS A 155 -1.38 11.28 -0.33
C HIS A 155 -0.17 10.80 -1.14
N ALA A 156 -0.43 10.32 -2.36
CA ALA A 156 0.57 9.87 -3.31
C ALA A 156 0.80 10.90 -4.43
N ILE A 157 2.06 11.23 -4.67
CA ILE A 157 2.50 12.21 -5.69
C ILE A 157 3.50 11.53 -6.60
N PHE A 158 3.22 11.56 -7.90
CA PHE A 158 4.05 11.00 -8.96
C PHE A 158 4.67 12.13 -9.75
N ARG A 159 6.00 12.14 -9.86
CA ARG A 159 6.74 13.13 -10.64
C ARG A 159 7.68 12.47 -11.63
N ASN A 160 7.98 13.17 -12.72
CA ASN A 160 9.11 12.80 -13.57
C ASN A 160 10.39 12.94 -12.74
N ALA A 161 11.18 11.87 -12.64
CA ALA A 161 12.34 11.80 -11.78
C ALA A 161 13.49 12.73 -12.23
N GLN A 162 13.52 13.11 -13.51
CA GLN A 162 14.55 13.98 -14.08
C GLN A 162 14.13 15.45 -14.08
N THR A 163 12.89 15.74 -14.51
CA THR A 163 12.41 17.13 -14.67
C THR A 163 11.71 17.66 -13.43
N GLY A 164 11.22 16.80 -12.54
CA GLY A 164 10.41 17.17 -11.38
C GLY A 164 8.95 17.51 -11.72
N GLU A 165 8.57 17.44 -12.99
CA GLU A 165 7.20 17.66 -13.47
C GLU A 165 6.19 16.76 -12.75
N LEU A 166 5.04 17.31 -12.36
CA LEU A 166 3.95 16.55 -11.75
C LEU A 166 3.29 15.69 -12.83
N LEU A 167 3.27 14.37 -12.64
CA LEU A 167 2.63 13.42 -13.56
C LEU A 167 1.24 13.03 -13.09
N ALA A 168 1.08 12.83 -11.78
CA ALA A 168 -0.20 12.51 -11.17
C ALA A 168 -0.15 12.80 -9.67
N GLU A 169 -1.31 13.10 -9.11
CA GLU A 169 -1.49 13.31 -7.68
C GLU A 169 -2.77 12.58 -7.23
N ARG A 170 -2.70 11.88 -6.11
CA ARG A 170 -3.81 11.05 -5.61
C ARG A 170 -3.93 11.14 -4.11
N GLU A 171 -5.13 11.44 -3.62
CA GLU A 171 -5.48 11.22 -2.21
C GLU A 171 -6.28 9.92 -2.10
N LEU A 172 -5.93 9.07 -1.14
CA LEU A 172 -6.55 7.77 -0.94
C LEU A 172 -7.05 7.65 0.50
N GLN A 173 -8.27 7.14 0.64
CA GLN A 173 -8.88 6.82 1.92
C GLN A 173 -9.41 5.39 1.87
N ASP A 174 -8.85 4.53 2.72
CA ASP A 174 -9.06 3.10 2.74
C ASP A 174 -9.75 2.69 4.05
N THR A 175 -10.82 1.91 3.94
CA THR A 175 -11.46 1.24 5.07
C THR A 175 -11.16 -0.25 5.02
N PHE A 176 -10.72 -0.79 6.15
CA PHE A 176 -10.44 -2.20 6.31
C PHE A 176 -11.34 -2.84 7.36
N GLU A 177 -11.79 -4.05 7.10
CA GLU A 177 -12.55 -4.86 8.05
C GLU A 177 -11.88 -6.20 8.31
N LYS A 178 -12.06 -6.72 9.52
CA LYS A 178 -11.55 -8.03 9.92
C LYS A 178 -12.54 -9.13 9.54
N VAL A 179 -12.11 -10.09 8.74
CA VAL A 179 -12.85 -11.30 8.36
C VAL A 179 -12.01 -12.52 8.71
N GLY A 180 -12.47 -13.31 9.68
CA GLY A 180 -11.64 -14.33 10.31
C GLY A 180 -10.43 -13.69 11.00
N ASP A 181 -9.23 -14.17 10.68
CA ASP A 181 -7.97 -13.64 11.23
C ASP A 181 -7.34 -12.52 10.38
N TYR A 182 -7.99 -12.14 9.28
CA TYR A 182 -7.39 -11.25 8.29
C TYR A 182 -8.14 -9.92 8.13
N TYR A 183 -7.41 -8.82 7.92
CA TYR A 183 -7.99 -7.55 7.51
C TYR A 183 -8.01 -7.42 5.98
N PHE A 184 -9.15 -6.97 5.45
CA PHE A 184 -9.39 -6.77 4.01
C PHE A 184 -9.91 -5.38 3.72
N LEU A 185 -9.51 -4.83 2.57
CA LEU A 185 -10.04 -3.57 2.07
C LEU A 185 -11.52 -3.78 1.71
N THR A 186 -12.41 -3.02 2.35
CA THR A 186 -13.86 -3.05 2.08
C THR A 186 -14.35 -1.79 1.37
N HIS A 187 -13.65 -0.68 1.53
CA HIS A 187 -13.94 0.56 0.80
C HIS A 187 -12.65 1.32 0.52
N GLN A 188 -12.53 1.87 -0.67
CA GLN A 188 -11.47 2.83 -1.00
C GLN A 188 -12.06 3.99 -1.79
N VAL A 189 -11.73 5.20 -1.37
CA VAL A 189 -11.97 6.44 -2.12
C VAL A 189 -10.65 6.92 -2.68
N VAL A 190 -10.55 7.02 -4.01
CA VAL A 190 -9.38 7.59 -4.70
C VAL A 190 -9.79 8.90 -5.34
N HIS A 191 -9.13 9.96 -4.92
CA HIS A 191 -9.22 11.27 -5.53
C HIS A 191 -8.02 11.51 -6.42
N SER A 192 -8.21 11.37 -7.74
CA SER A 192 -7.17 11.73 -8.71
C SER A 192 -7.25 13.22 -9.01
N ILE A 193 -6.14 13.92 -8.77
CA ILE A 193 -6.00 15.36 -8.98
C ILE A 193 -5.18 15.56 -10.25
N GLY A 194 -5.81 16.14 -11.27
CA GLY A 194 -5.18 16.47 -12.55
C GLY A 194 -5.44 17.93 -12.95
N GLU A 195 -4.94 18.34 -14.11
CA GLU A 195 -5.12 19.70 -14.63
C GLU A 195 -6.59 20.06 -14.84
N GLU A 196 -7.41 19.08 -15.24
CA GLU A 196 -8.86 19.24 -15.47
C GLU A 196 -9.70 19.20 -14.18
N GLY A 197 -9.06 19.00 -13.02
CA GLY A 197 -9.71 18.99 -11.71
C GLY A 197 -9.59 17.66 -10.96
N LYS A 198 -10.52 17.45 -10.03
CA LYS A 198 -10.55 16.30 -9.10
C LYS A 198 -11.56 15.26 -9.59
N THR A 199 -11.09 14.08 -9.95
CA THR A 199 -11.93 12.90 -10.26
C THR A 199 -11.96 11.97 -9.05
N THR A 200 -13.15 11.54 -8.64
CA THR A 200 -13.32 10.59 -7.54
C THR A 200 -13.73 9.24 -8.07
N THR A 201 -13.00 8.21 -7.66
CA THR A 201 -13.33 6.81 -7.89
C THR A 201 -13.51 6.12 -6.55
N GLU A 202 -14.62 5.41 -6.36
CA GLU A 202 -14.85 4.60 -5.18
C GLU A 202 -14.84 3.12 -5.54
N PHE A 203 -14.12 2.31 -4.77
CA PHE A 203 -14.14 0.85 -4.82
C PHE A 203 -14.84 0.34 -3.58
N ASN A 204 -15.93 -0.38 -3.75
CA ASN A 204 -16.73 -0.95 -2.67
C ASN A 204 -16.64 -2.47 -2.78
N PHE A 205 -16.10 -3.13 -1.76
CA PHE A 205 -16.02 -4.58 -1.69
C PHE A 205 -17.06 -5.10 -0.71
N SER A 206 -17.86 -6.05 -1.14
CA SER A 206 -18.91 -6.67 -0.34
C SER A 206 -18.85 -8.18 -0.44
N ASN A 207 -19.57 -8.88 0.44
CA ASN A 207 -19.56 -10.35 0.51
C ASN A 207 -18.13 -10.93 0.61
N VAL A 208 -17.24 -10.23 1.31
CA VAL A 208 -15.84 -10.64 1.51
C VAL A 208 -15.81 -11.96 2.27
N ARG A 209 -15.18 -12.98 1.67
CA ARG A 209 -15.11 -14.35 2.23
C ARG A 209 -13.72 -14.92 2.01
N LEU A 210 -13.17 -15.53 3.07
CA LEU A 210 -11.97 -16.36 2.95
C LEU A 210 -12.25 -17.55 2.04
N LEU A 211 -11.25 -17.95 1.28
CA LEU A 211 -11.30 -19.18 0.52
C LEU A 211 -11.12 -20.37 1.46
N GLU A 212 -11.71 -21.51 1.11
CA GLU A 212 -11.39 -22.74 1.81
C GLU A 212 -9.91 -23.10 1.55
N PRO A 213 -9.15 -23.54 2.57
CA PRO A 213 -7.82 -24.07 2.36
C PRO A 213 -7.90 -25.19 1.31
N ALA A 214 -7.00 -25.17 0.32
CA ALA A 214 -6.92 -26.27 -0.64
C ALA A 214 -6.74 -27.58 0.15
N VAL A 215 -7.68 -28.51 0.01
CA VAL A 215 -7.55 -29.86 0.57
C VAL A 215 -6.40 -30.52 -0.20
N VAL A 216 -5.25 -30.67 0.47
CA VAL A 216 -4.10 -31.43 -0.05
C VAL A 216 -4.35 -32.92 0.13
#